data_AF-A0A1Q3CG87-F1
#
_entry.id   AF-A0A1Q3CG87-F1
#
_cell.length_a   1.000
_cell.length_b   1.000
_cell.length_c   1.000
_cell.angle_alpha   90.00
_cell.angle_beta   90.00
_cell.angle_gamma   90.00
#
_symmetry.space_group_name_H-M   'P 1'
#
loop_
_entity.id
_entity.type
_entity.pdbx_description
1 polymer ?
#
loop_
_entity_poly.entity_id
_entity_poly.type
_entity_poly.pdbx_seq_one_letter_code
_entity_poly.pdbx_strand_id
1 'polypeptide(L)'
;EVYKKHHPPSLDDEVWRLEKIGKDGAFHKKLTSEGINTVQDLLKLATVDPTKLIKILGAGMSEKMWVITINHARTCNMSNKRYIFRGSNYTILLNPICQVVEAELDGCVYHAQDLECINRIRITLKIKLPLFFFFFC
;
A
#
# COMPACT_ATOMS: atom_id res chain seq x y z
N GLU A 1 24.81 -5.60 -11.55
CA GLU A 1 25.33 -5.11 -10.26
C GLU A 1 24.29 -5.25 -9.17
N VAL A 2 24.67 -5.83 -8.03
CA VAL A 2 23.73 -6.28 -6.99
C VAL A 2 23.13 -5.14 -6.17
N TYR A 3 23.72 -3.93 -6.16
CA TYR A 3 23.32 -2.84 -5.26
C TYR A 3 22.61 -1.65 -5.91
N LYS A 4 22.36 -1.71 -7.23
CA LYS A 4 21.71 -0.58 -7.93
C LYS A 4 20.23 -0.47 -7.55
N LYS A 5 19.77 0.78 -7.39
CA LYS A 5 18.33 1.10 -7.27
C LYS A 5 17.69 0.84 -8.63
N HIS A 6 16.50 0.23 -8.64
CA HIS A 6 15.77 -0.04 -9.87
C HIS A 6 14.87 1.14 -10.20
N HIS A 7 14.83 1.53 -11.48
CA HIS A 7 13.99 2.61 -11.99
C HIS A 7 13.29 2.12 -13.29
N PRO A 8 12.00 1.74 -13.25
CA PRO A 8 11.15 1.67 -12.06
C PRO A 8 11.48 0.44 -11.18
N PRO A 9 11.14 0.46 -9.88
CA PRO A 9 11.19 -0.73 -9.03
C PRO A 9 10.09 -1.72 -9.40
N SER A 10 10.28 -2.99 -9.05
CA SER A 10 9.24 -4.03 -9.07
C SER A 10 8.52 -4.11 -7.72
N LEU A 11 7.30 -4.65 -7.72
CA LEU A 11 6.55 -4.95 -6.48
C LEU A 11 7.29 -5.96 -5.60
N ASP A 12 7.96 -6.93 -6.22
CA ASP A 12 8.71 -7.99 -5.55
C ASP A 12 10.14 -7.56 -5.14
N ASP A 13 10.56 -6.35 -5.51
CA ASP A 13 11.85 -5.83 -5.08
C ASP A 13 11.89 -5.67 -3.56
N GLU A 14 13.04 -5.96 -2.96
CA GLU A 14 13.26 -5.67 -1.55
C GLU A 14 13.14 -4.16 -1.27
N VAL A 15 12.61 -3.80 -0.11
CA VAL A 15 12.29 -2.40 0.22
C VAL A 15 13.53 -1.49 0.25
N TRP A 16 14.71 -2.05 0.49
CA TRP A 16 15.97 -1.31 0.40
C TRP A 16 16.34 -0.93 -1.03
N ARG A 17 15.63 -1.39 -2.08
CA ARG A 17 15.78 -0.91 -3.47
C ARG A 17 15.16 0.46 -3.69
N LEU A 18 14.37 0.97 -2.74
CA LEU A 18 13.75 2.29 -2.84
C LEU A 18 14.76 3.41 -2.53
N GLU A 19 14.52 4.59 -3.11
CA GLU A 19 15.25 5.79 -2.73
C GLU A 19 15.12 6.08 -1.22
N LYS A 20 16.17 6.66 -0.63
CA LYS A 20 16.26 7.02 0.81
C LYS A 20 16.23 5.86 1.81
N ILE A 21 16.08 4.62 1.36
CA ILE A 21 16.25 3.42 2.19
C ILE A 21 17.55 2.71 1.81
N GLY A 22 18.53 2.66 2.71
CA GLY A 22 19.79 1.93 2.48
C GLY A 22 19.67 0.46 2.90
N LYS A 23 20.33 -0.46 2.16
CA LYS A 23 20.45 -1.86 2.58
C LYS A 23 21.11 -1.92 3.96
N ASP A 24 20.53 -2.73 4.84
CA ASP A 24 20.93 -2.88 6.25
C ASP A 24 20.96 -1.60 7.09
N GLY A 25 20.41 -0.50 6.55
CA GLY A 25 20.26 0.77 7.24
C GLY A 25 19.13 0.77 8.27
N ALA A 26 19.02 1.86 9.04
CA ALA A 26 18.04 1.98 10.11
C ALA A 26 16.60 1.78 9.64
N PHE A 27 16.20 2.38 8.51
CA PHE A 27 14.85 2.19 7.97
C PHE A 27 14.62 0.77 7.46
N HIS A 28 15.60 0.16 6.78
CA HIS A 28 15.48 -1.21 6.30
C HIS A 28 15.20 -2.17 7.47
N LYS A 29 16.02 -2.09 8.52
CA LYS A 29 15.88 -2.94 9.72
C LYS A 29 14.51 -2.78 10.40
N LYS A 30 14.05 -1.53 10.56
CA LYS A 30 12.74 -1.23 11.16
C LYS A 30 11.57 -1.75 10.34
N LEU A 31 11.65 -1.66 9.02
CA LEU A 31 10.62 -2.17 8.11
C LEU A 31 10.58 -3.70 8.15
N THR A 32 11.74 -4.34 8.02
CA THR A 32 11.86 -5.81 8.07
C THR A 32 11.40 -6.38 9.41
N SER A 33 11.67 -5.72 10.55
CA SER A 33 11.19 -6.18 11.86
C SER A 33 9.66 -6.15 11.99
N GLU A 34 8.98 -5.34 11.18
CA GLU A 34 7.52 -5.26 11.08
C GLU A 34 6.96 -6.11 9.92
N GLY A 35 7.79 -6.95 9.30
CA GLY A 35 7.40 -7.80 8.17
C GLY A 35 7.32 -7.09 6.81
N ILE A 36 7.74 -5.83 6.72
CA ILE A 36 7.68 -5.02 5.50
C ILE A 36 8.98 -5.23 4.72
N ASN A 37 9.01 -6.27 3.87
CA ASN A 37 10.23 -6.69 3.19
C ASN A 37 10.28 -6.24 1.73
N THR A 38 9.13 -6.13 1.07
CA THR A 38 9.04 -5.79 -0.35
C THR A 38 8.48 -4.39 -0.59
N VAL A 39 8.66 -3.88 -1.82
CA VAL A 39 8.00 -2.65 -2.28
C VAL A 39 6.48 -2.78 -2.20
N GLN A 40 5.94 -3.97 -2.51
CA GLN A 40 4.51 -4.24 -2.37
C GLN A 40 4.04 -4.07 -0.92
N ASP A 41 4.74 -4.67 0.05
CA ASP A 41 4.37 -4.58 1.47
C ASP A 41 4.36 -3.13 1.96
N LEU A 42 5.38 -2.36 1.55
CA LEU A 42 5.48 -0.94 1.89
C LEU A 42 4.30 -0.15 1.31
N LEU A 43 3.95 -0.37 0.03
CA LEU A 43 2.84 0.32 -0.62
C LEU A 43 1.47 -0.11 -0.09
N LYS A 44 1.32 -1.38 0.31
CA LYS A 44 0.12 -1.87 1.01
C LYS A 44 -0.08 -1.08 2.30
N LEU A 45 0.93 -1.03 3.16
CA LEU A 45 0.78 -0.33 4.43
C LEU A 45 0.63 1.19 4.24
N ALA A 46 1.33 1.79 3.26
CA ALA A 46 1.15 3.19 2.91
C ALA A 46 -0.28 3.52 2.44
N THR A 47 -0.97 2.57 1.81
CA THR A 47 -2.36 2.72 1.37
C THR A 47 -3.35 2.54 2.52
N VAL A 48 -3.10 1.55 3.37
CA VAL A 48 -4.04 1.12 4.41
C VAL A 48 -3.91 1.94 5.70
N ASP A 49 -2.68 2.12 6.18
CA ASP A 49 -2.37 2.83 7.42
C ASP A 49 -1.04 3.59 7.28
N PRO A 50 -1.04 4.72 6.54
CA PRO A 50 0.15 5.54 6.38
C PRO A 50 0.69 6.07 7.72
N THR A 51 -0.18 6.26 8.72
CA THR A 51 0.22 6.72 10.05
C THR A 51 1.04 5.66 10.78
N LYS A 52 0.65 4.37 10.71
CA LYS A 52 1.47 3.27 11.25
C LYS A 52 2.82 3.19 10.56
N LEU A 53 2.87 3.29 9.23
CA LEU A 53 4.14 3.25 8.50
C LEU A 53 5.08 4.42 8.90
N ILE A 54 4.55 5.63 9.04
CA ILE A 54 5.33 6.79 9.54
C ILE A 54 5.83 6.54 10.96
N LYS A 55 5.01 5.97 11.85
CA LYS A 55 5.43 5.62 13.21
C LYS A 55 6.57 4.59 13.23
N ILE A 56 6.52 3.57 12.39
CA ILE A 56 7.58 2.56 12.25
C ILE A 56 8.90 3.22 11.84
N LEU A 57 8.86 4.08 10.84
CA LEU A 57 10.05 4.79 10.35
C LEU A 57 10.59 5.79 11.39
N GLY A 58 9.69 6.41 12.14
CA GLY A 58 9.98 7.32 13.25
C GLY A 58 10.57 8.66 12.80
N ALA A 59 11.05 9.45 13.77
CA ALA A 59 11.51 10.83 13.54
C ALA A 59 12.65 11.00 12.54
N GLY A 60 13.38 9.92 12.21
CA GLY A 60 14.42 9.97 11.17
C GLY A 60 13.87 10.17 9.77
N MET A 61 12.61 9.82 9.51
CA MET A 61 11.97 9.99 8.21
C MET A 61 11.33 11.37 8.11
N SER A 62 12.04 12.31 7.46
CA SER A 62 11.47 13.62 7.13
C SER A 62 10.36 13.50 6.08
N GLU A 63 9.44 14.46 6.05
CA GLU A 63 8.38 14.54 5.04
C GLU A 63 8.94 14.51 3.61
N LYS A 64 10.05 15.23 3.35
CA LYS A 64 10.73 15.22 2.05
C LYS A 64 11.23 13.82 1.68
N MET A 65 11.83 13.09 2.61
CA MET A 65 12.32 11.74 2.37
C MET A 65 11.17 10.76 2.16
N TRP A 66 10.09 10.91 2.92
CA TRP A 66 8.86 10.15 2.75
C TRP A 66 8.29 10.31 1.35
N VAL A 67 8.09 11.54 0.89
CA VAL A 67 7.55 11.85 -0.44
C VAL A 67 8.41 11.23 -1.54
N ILE A 68 9.74 11.36 -1.45
CA ILE A 68 10.66 10.77 -2.43
C ILE A 68 10.53 9.23 -2.44
N THR A 69 10.53 8.61 -1.26
CA THR A 69 10.45 7.14 -1.12
C THR A 69 9.14 6.60 -1.71
N ILE A 70 8.01 7.20 -1.34
CA ILE A 70 6.68 6.77 -1.79
C ILE A 70 6.47 7.03 -3.27
N ASN A 71 6.90 8.19 -3.78
CA ASN A 71 6.79 8.48 -5.21
C ASN A 71 7.62 7.50 -6.04
N HIS A 72 8.85 7.20 -5.61
CA HIS A 72 9.68 6.21 -6.26
C HIS A 72 9.02 4.82 -6.26
N ALA A 73 8.51 4.37 -5.11
CA ALA A 73 7.79 3.10 -5.00
C ALA A 73 6.59 3.05 -5.95
N ARG A 74 5.82 4.13 -6.07
CA ARG A 74 4.64 4.22 -6.95
C ARG A 74 4.96 4.23 -8.45
N THR A 75 6.22 4.43 -8.84
CA THR A 75 6.61 4.25 -10.26
C THR A 75 6.64 2.78 -10.69
N CYS A 76 6.50 1.84 -9.75
CA CYS A 76 6.44 0.42 -10.08
C CYS A 76 5.29 0.09 -11.03
N ASN A 77 5.51 -0.85 -11.94
CA ASN A 77 4.44 -1.34 -12.80
C ASN A 77 3.47 -2.19 -11.98
N MET A 78 2.33 -1.60 -11.63
CA MET A 78 1.23 -2.28 -10.96
C MET A 78 0.62 -3.29 -11.94
N SER A 79 1.01 -4.56 -11.84
CA SER A 79 0.47 -5.62 -12.68
C SER A 79 -1.07 -5.59 -12.78
N ASN A 80 -1.63 -6.18 -13.83
CA ASN A 80 -3.08 -6.31 -14.00
C ASN A 80 -3.73 -7.27 -12.97
N LYS A 81 -2.98 -7.77 -11.99
CA LYS A 81 -3.52 -8.57 -10.89
C LYS A 81 -4.57 -7.74 -10.12
N ARG A 82 -5.66 -8.40 -9.76
CA ARG A 82 -6.73 -7.85 -8.95
C ARG A 82 -7.12 -8.85 -7.88
N TYR A 83 -7.54 -8.34 -6.74
CA TYR A 83 -8.02 -9.13 -5.62
C TYR A 83 -9.49 -8.81 -5.43
N ILE A 84 -10.32 -9.84 -5.32
CA ILE A 84 -11.75 -9.69 -5.11
C ILE A 84 -12.07 -10.08 -3.68
N PHE A 85 -12.68 -9.18 -2.94
CA PHE A 85 -13.21 -9.44 -1.61
C PHE A 85 -14.73 -9.39 -1.66
N ARG A 86 -15.39 -10.48 -1.24
CA ARG A 86 -16.85 -10.61 -1.25
C ARG A 86 -17.38 -10.76 0.15
N GLY A 87 -18.47 -10.07 0.44
CA GLY A 87 -19.33 -10.35 1.58
C GLY A 87 -20.78 -10.52 1.14
N SER A 88 -21.69 -10.59 2.10
CA SER A 88 -23.09 -10.97 1.84
C SER A 88 -23.83 -10.03 0.88
N ASN A 89 -23.44 -8.75 0.83
CA ASN A 89 -24.10 -7.73 0.00
C ASN A 89 -23.10 -6.77 -0.66
N TYR A 90 -21.83 -7.16 -0.76
CA TYR A 90 -20.81 -6.32 -1.36
C TYR A 90 -19.68 -7.11 -2.01
N THR A 91 -19.11 -6.53 -3.05
CA THR A 91 -17.88 -6.99 -3.72
C THR A 91 -16.92 -5.82 -3.81
N ILE A 92 -15.65 -6.01 -3.45
CA ILE A 92 -14.61 -4.98 -3.55
C ILE A 92 -13.49 -5.54 -4.42
N LEU A 93 -13.14 -4.79 -5.46
CA LEU A 93 -12.00 -5.06 -6.33
C LEU A 93 -10.83 -4.19 -5.89
N LEU A 94 -9.72 -4.83 -5.54
CA LEU A 94 -8.49 -4.19 -5.08
C LEU A 94 -7.35 -4.42 -6.09
N ASN A 95 -6.43 -3.47 -6.17
CA ASN A 95 -5.14 -3.66 -6.83
C ASN A 95 -4.12 -4.33 -5.87
N PRO A 96 -2.89 -4.65 -6.34
CA PRO A 96 -1.88 -5.33 -5.51
C PRO A 96 -1.37 -4.59 -4.28
N ILE A 97 -1.61 -3.30 -4.17
CA ILE A 97 -1.26 -2.48 -3.00
C ILE A 97 -2.48 -2.23 -2.11
N CYS A 98 -3.50 -3.05 -2.28
CA CYS A 98 -4.76 -3.02 -1.56
C CYS A 98 -5.53 -1.68 -1.69
N GLN A 99 -5.33 -0.93 -2.79
CA GLN A 99 -6.14 0.23 -3.16
C GLN A 99 -7.41 -0.23 -3.90
N VAL A 100 -8.55 0.40 -3.58
CA VAL A 100 -9.84 0.09 -4.22
C VAL A 100 -9.86 0.59 -5.65
N VAL A 101 -10.20 -0.32 -6.56
CA VAL A 101 -10.43 -0.05 -7.99
C VAL A 101 -11.93 0.12 -8.23
N GLU A 102 -12.73 -0.76 -7.64
CA GLU A 102 -14.18 -0.81 -7.78
C GLU A 102 -14.80 -1.38 -6.50
N ALA A 103 -15.99 -0.91 -6.15
CA ALA A 103 -16.82 -1.49 -5.11
C ALA A 103 -18.25 -1.63 -5.62
N GLU A 104 -18.82 -2.81 -5.50
CA GLU A 104 -20.23 -3.08 -5.69
C GLU A 104 -20.89 -3.21 -4.32
N LEU A 105 -21.88 -2.37 -4.00
CA LEU A 105 -22.64 -2.42 -2.76
C LEU A 105 -24.13 -2.47 -3.09
N ASP A 106 -24.85 -3.50 -2.60
CA ASP A 106 -26.30 -3.65 -2.81
C ASP A 106 -26.72 -3.55 -4.31
N GLY A 107 -25.87 -4.06 -5.21
CA GLY A 107 -26.08 -4.04 -6.66
C GLY A 107 -25.67 -2.73 -7.37
N CYS A 108 -25.18 -1.73 -6.63
CA CYS A 108 -24.65 -0.48 -7.18
C CYS A 108 -23.14 -0.54 -7.30
N VAL A 109 -22.60 -0.26 -8.50
CA VAL A 109 -21.15 -0.23 -8.77
C VAL A 109 -20.59 1.18 -8.61
N TYR A 110 -19.44 1.29 -7.97
CA TYR A 110 -18.72 2.52 -7.71
C TYR A 110 -17.26 2.36 -8.09
N HIS A 111 -16.72 3.28 -8.89
CA HIS A 111 -15.31 3.27 -9.27
C HIS A 111 -14.47 4.15 -8.36
N ALA A 112 -13.15 3.92 -8.33
CA ALA A 112 -12.22 4.65 -7.46
C ALA A 112 -12.34 6.19 -7.53
N GLN A 113 -12.66 6.73 -8.70
CA GLN A 113 -12.84 8.17 -8.94
C GLN A 113 -14.08 8.73 -8.24
N ASP A 114 -15.10 7.89 -8.05
CA ASP A 114 -16.36 8.24 -7.39
C ASP A 114 -16.29 8.04 -5.87
N LEU A 115 -15.33 7.24 -5.39
CA LEU A 115 -15.17 6.90 -3.96
C LEU A 115 -14.80 8.10 -3.08
N GLU A 116 -14.08 9.08 -3.63
CA GLU A 116 -13.72 10.29 -2.89
C GLU A 116 -14.95 11.18 -2.60
N CYS A 117 -15.99 11.08 -3.43
CA CYS A 117 -17.19 11.89 -3.32
C CYS A 117 -18.27 11.26 -2.41
N ILE A 118 -18.17 9.97 -2.06
CA ILE A 118 -19.26 9.23 -1.40
C ILE A 118 -18.90 8.83 0.04
N ASN A 119 -19.42 9.60 0.99
CA ASN A 119 -19.21 9.39 2.43
C ASN A 119 -19.64 7.99 2.93
N ARG A 120 -20.75 7.43 2.42
CA ARG A 120 -21.23 6.09 2.83
C ARG A 120 -20.24 4.98 2.49
N ILE A 121 -19.64 5.02 1.30
CA ILE A 121 -18.70 4.00 0.86
C ILE A 121 -17.42 4.10 1.67
N ARG A 122 -16.91 5.33 1.87
CA ARG A 122 -15.73 5.58 2.71
C ARG A 122 -15.92 5.03 4.14
N ILE A 123 -17.11 5.14 4.73
CA ILE A 123 -17.43 4.58 6.05
C ILE A 123 -17.50 3.05 6.02
N THR A 124 -18.27 2.46 5.10
CA THR A 124 -18.43 1.00 4.99
C THR A 124 -17.09 0.31 4.72
N LEU A 125 -16.29 0.88 3.82
CA LEU A 125 -14.95 0.39 3.52
C LEU A 125 -14.03 0.56 4.74
N LYS A 126 -14.01 1.73 5.39
CA LYS A 126 -13.21 1.96 6.61
C LYS A 126 -13.59 1.05 7.78
N ILE A 127 -14.80 0.51 7.85
CA ILE A 127 -15.20 -0.41 8.92
C ILE A 127 -14.87 -1.86 8.56
N LYS A 128 -15.03 -2.25 7.29
CA LYS A 128 -14.85 -3.64 6.83
C LYS A 128 -13.41 -3.99 6.42
N LEU A 129 -12.65 -3.03 5.89
CA LEU A 129 -11.25 -3.24 5.47
C LEU A 129 -10.20 -3.33 6.60
N PRO A 130 -10.32 -2.68 7.77
CA PRO A 130 -9.33 -2.85 8.83
C PRO A 130 -9.23 -4.29 9.33
N LEU A 131 -10.38 -4.98 9.45
CA LEU A 131 -10.41 -6.40 9.81
C LEU A 131 -9.85 -7.30 8.70
N PHE A 132 -10.03 -6.92 7.43
CA PHE A 132 -9.45 -7.64 6.30
C PHE A 132 -7.92 -7.51 6.25
N PHE A 133 -7.39 -6.31 6.51
CA PHE A 133 -5.94 -6.03 6.48
C PHE A 133 -5.15 -6.46 7.71
N PHE A 134 -5.83 -6.85 8.79
CA PHE A 134 -5.14 -7.52 9.90
C PHE A 134 -4.89 -9.01 9.62
N PHE A 135 -5.58 -9.60 8.64
CA PHE A 135 -5.56 -11.06 8.41
C PHE A 135 -5.15 -11.50 6.99
N PHE A 136 -5.27 -10.66 5.95
CA PHE A 136 -5.13 -11.10 4.55
C PHE A 136 -4.22 -10.24 3.63
N CYS A 137 -3.85 -9.02 4.02
CA CYS A 137 -2.61 -8.36 3.56
C CYS A 137 -1.72 -8.25 4.83
#